data_AF-A0A830CEP1-F1
#
_entry.id   AF-A0A830CEP1-F1
#
_cell.length_a   1.000
_cell.length_b   1.000
_cell.length_c   1.000
_cell.angle_alpha   90.00
_cell.angle_beta   90.00
_cell.angle_gamma   90.00
#
_symmetry.space_group_name_H-M   'P 1'
#
loop_
_entity.id
_entity.type
_entity.pdbx_description
1 polymer ?
#
loop_
_entity_poly.entity_id
_entity_poly.type
_entity_poly.pdbx_seq_one_letter_code
_entity_poly.pdbx_strand_id
1 'polypeptide(L)'
;MRFEARVLLEKVRGKRVMFVGDSVNRNQWESMVCLLHSVIPPGRATWKMGAPLSVFYIQDYNATFEFYWSPFLVESNSDDSRNHSIAQRIIMPESISKHGNNWKSADFLVFNTYIWWMNSRSIKVLSSNWNNPNEAACALETTPISNASMALEMGTDRRLLEVAKKVINDTEIPVTLIDITALSEYRKDAHTSVYTIRQGKLLTPEQKADPATFADCLHWCLPGVPDTWNELLYAHIISNS
;
A
#
# COMPACT_ATOMS: atom_id res chain seq x y z
N MET A 1 4.13 6.44 20.17
CA MET A 1 3.43 5.18 20.51
C MET A 1 4.26 4.04 19.94
N ARG A 2 4.43 2.92 20.64
CA ARG A 2 5.22 1.77 20.16
C ARG A 2 4.27 0.69 19.64
N PHE A 3 4.57 0.10 18.49
CA PHE A 3 3.79 -1.01 17.96
C PHE A 3 3.96 -2.28 18.82
N GLU A 4 2.84 -2.89 19.20
CA GLU A 4 2.80 -4.15 19.93
C GLU A 4 1.86 -5.14 19.26
N ALA A 5 2.42 -6.11 18.53
CA ALA A 5 1.67 -7.09 17.76
C ALA A 5 0.63 -7.85 18.61
N ARG A 6 0.99 -8.27 19.83
CA ARG A 6 0.07 -8.99 20.73
C ARG A 6 -1.15 -8.15 21.12
N VAL A 7 -0.96 -6.86 21.36
CA VAL A 7 -2.06 -5.93 21.68
C VAL A 7 -3.01 -5.82 20.49
N LEU A 8 -2.48 -5.66 19.28
CA LEU A 8 -3.31 -5.63 18.07
C LEU A 8 -4.09 -6.95 17.90
N LEU A 9 -3.40 -8.08 18.03
CA LEU A 9 -3.99 -9.40 17.86
C LEU A 9 -5.11 -9.68 18.86
N GLU A 10 -4.96 -9.29 20.12
CA GLU A 10 -6.05 -9.37 21.10
C GLU A 10 -7.23 -8.47 20.71
N LYS A 11 -6.95 -7.25 20.22
CA LYS A 11 -8.00 -6.31 19.79
C LYS A 11 -8.80 -6.82 18.59
N VAL A 12 -8.16 -7.60 17.71
CA VAL A 12 -8.77 -8.21 16.52
C VAL A 12 -9.09 -9.69 16.69
N ARG A 13 -9.09 -10.22 17.91
CA ARG A 13 -9.44 -11.61 18.17
C ARG A 13 -10.84 -11.93 17.65
N GLY A 14 -10.97 -12.99 16.85
CA GLY A 14 -12.23 -13.38 16.23
C GLY A 14 -12.68 -12.48 15.07
N LYS A 15 -11.83 -11.55 14.61
CA LYS A 15 -12.20 -10.52 13.63
C LYS A 15 -11.42 -10.64 12.32
N ARG A 16 -11.94 -9.97 11.29
CA ARG A 16 -11.38 -9.88 9.95
C ARG A 16 -10.94 -8.46 9.64
N VAL A 17 -9.65 -8.28 9.37
CA VAL A 17 -9.07 -7.01 8.92
C VAL A 17 -8.78 -7.13 7.43
N MET A 18 -9.39 -6.30 6.59
CA MET A 18 -9.27 -6.39 5.14
C MET A 18 -8.72 -5.10 4.54
N PHE A 19 -7.61 -5.23 3.82
CA PHE A 19 -7.03 -4.20 2.96
C PHE A 19 -7.62 -4.34 1.56
N VAL A 20 -8.12 -3.26 0.99
CA VAL A 20 -8.83 -3.26 -0.29
C VAL A 20 -8.31 -2.14 -1.17
N GLY A 21 -7.66 -2.51 -2.27
CA GLY A 21 -7.11 -1.49 -3.16
C GLY A 21 -6.15 -2.00 -4.20
N ASP A 22 -5.21 -1.13 -4.54
CA ASP A 22 -4.15 -1.35 -5.53
C ASP A 22 -2.90 -2.04 -4.92
N SER A 23 -1.81 -2.07 -5.68
CA SER A 23 -0.56 -2.74 -5.27
C SER A 23 0.16 -2.06 -4.10
N VAL A 24 -0.04 -0.75 -3.88
CA VAL A 24 0.51 -0.06 -2.70
C VAL A 24 -0.21 -0.52 -1.45
N ASN A 25 -1.53 -0.77 -1.54
CA ASN A 25 -2.27 -1.33 -0.43
C ASN A 25 -1.88 -2.78 -0.13
N ARG A 26 -1.55 -3.57 -1.17
CA ARG A 26 -0.95 -4.90 -0.99
C ARG A 26 0.38 -4.82 -0.24
N ASN A 27 1.22 -3.85 -0.58
CA ASN A 27 2.51 -3.63 0.08
C ASN A 27 2.33 -3.32 1.58
N GLN A 28 1.30 -2.54 1.93
CA GLN A 28 0.91 -2.30 3.32
C GLN A 28 0.41 -3.57 4.03
N TRP A 29 -0.41 -4.38 3.36
CA TRP A 29 -0.86 -5.65 3.91
C TRP A 29 0.32 -6.61 4.16
N GLU A 30 1.25 -6.76 3.21
CA GLU A 30 2.45 -7.61 3.38
C GLU A 30 3.28 -7.16 4.60
N SER A 31 3.45 -5.85 4.80
CA SER A 31 4.08 -5.27 6.00
C SER A 31 3.35 -5.67 7.28
N MET A 32 2.01 -5.49 7.32
CA MET A 32 1.21 -5.83 8.49
C MET A 32 1.37 -7.31 8.82
N VAL A 33 1.39 -8.17 7.82
CA VAL A 33 1.59 -9.59 8.07
C VAL A 33 2.97 -9.88 8.65
N CYS A 34 4.04 -9.28 8.11
CA CYS A 34 5.40 -9.43 8.67
C CYS A 34 5.47 -8.97 10.13
N LEU A 35 4.88 -7.82 10.46
CA LEU A 35 4.81 -7.28 11.82
C LEU A 35 4.13 -8.26 12.78
N LEU A 36 3.02 -8.87 12.37
CA LEU A 36 2.27 -9.83 13.19
C LEU A 36 2.97 -11.17 13.30
N HIS A 37 3.44 -11.73 12.18
CA HIS A 37 4.07 -13.04 12.13
C HIS A 37 5.31 -13.13 13.03
N SER A 38 5.97 -11.99 13.31
CA SER A 38 7.13 -11.91 14.22
C SER A 38 6.88 -12.47 15.64
N VAL A 39 5.63 -12.49 16.10
CA VAL A 39 5.25 -12.99 17.45
C VAL A 39 4.46 -14.30 17.42
N ILE A 40 4.22 -14.88 16.23
CA ILE A 40 3.42 -16.09 16.06
C ILE A 40 4.33 -17.33 16.04
N PRO A 41 4.07 -18.37 16.85
CA PRO A 41 4.83 -19.61 16.79
C PRO A 41 4.71 -20.31 15.43
N PRO A 42 5.74 -21.06 15.00
CA PRO A 42 5.69 -21.85 13.77
C PRO A 42 4.46 -22.75 13.71
N GLY A 43 3.79 -22.79 12.55
CA GLY A 43 2.59 -23.62 12.33
C GLY A 43 1.28 -23.07 12.91
N ARG A 44 1.30 -21.94 13.64
CA ARG A 44 0.09 -21.29 14.19
C ARG A 44 -0.52 -20.24 13.26
N ALA A 45 0.05 -20.03 12.08
CA ALA A 45 -0.52 -19.20 11.03
C ALA A 45 -0.52 -19.90 9.68
N THR A 46 -1.50 -19.57 8.83
CA THR A 46 -1.61 -20.08 7.47
C THR A 46 -1.77 -18.95 6.46
N TRP A 47 -1.29 -19.20 5.24
CA TRP A 47 -1.31 -18.24 4.14
C TRP A 47 -2.03 -18.85 2.95
N LYS A 48 -3.09 -18.17 2.50
CA LYS A 48 -3.79 -18.50 1.27
C LYS A 48 -3.64 -17.34 0.32
N MET A 49 -2.64 -17.40 -0.55
CA MET A 49 -2.49 -16.46 -1.66
C MET A 49 -3.55 -16.77 -2.71
N GLY A 50 -4.40 -15.78 -3.00
CA GLY A 50 -5.51 -15.95 -3.90
C GLY A 50 -5.79 -14.69 -4.71
N ALA A 51 -6.50 -14.89 -5.81
CA ALA A 51 -6.95 -13.89 -6.75
C ALA A 51 -8.49 -13.97 -6.80
N PRO A 52 -9.26 -12.95 -6.40
CA PRO A 52 -8.83 -11.60 -6.00
C PRO A 52 -8.48 -11.44 -4.51
N LEU A 53 -8.68 -12.48 -3.68
CA LEU A 53 -8.54 -12.40 -2.22
C LEU A 53 -7.36 -13.25 -1.71
N SER A 54 -6.46 -12.62 -0.98
CA SER A 54 -5.40 -13.27 -0.19
C SER A 54 -5.70 -13.18 1.30
N VAL A 55 -5.47 -14.27 2.03
CA VAL A 55 -5.83 -14.41 3.45
C VAL A 55 -4.64 -14.89 4.26
N PHE A 56 -4.25 -14.13 5.27
CA PHE A 56 -3.38 -14.56 6.35
C PHE A 56 -4.21 -14.86 7.60
N TYR A 57 -4.21 -16.11 8.05
CA TYR A 57 -5.01 -16.55 9.20
C TYR A 57 -4.12 -16.93 10.38
N ILE A 58 -4.47 -16.47 11.57
CA ILE A 58 -3.73 -16.70 12.82
C ILE A 58 -4.61 -17.51 13.77
N GLN A 59 -4.25 -18.78 13.98
CA GLN A 59 -5.07 -19.77 14.66
C GLN A 59 -5.36 -19.40 16.11
N ASP A 60 -4.33 -18.99 16.87
CA ASP A 60 -4.44 -18.66 18.30
C ASP A 60 -5.40 -17.51 18.60
N TYR A 61 -5.60 -16.62 17.63
CA TYR A 61 -6.43 -15.43 17.76
C TYR A 61 -7.75 -15.55 17.00
N ASN A 62 -7.92 -16.62 16.21
CA ASN A 62 -9.00 -16.75 15.26
C ASN A 62 -9.22 -15.46 14.44
N ALA A 63 -8.12 -14.86 13.97
CA ALA A 63 -8.12 -13.56 13.29
C ALA A 63 -7.57 -13.71 11.86
N THR A 64 -8.11 -12.92 10.93
CA THR A 64 -7.58 -12.83 9.57
C THR A 64 -7.12 -11.42 9.22
N PHE A 65 -6.04 -11.36 8.45
CA PHE A 65 -5.54 -10.17 7.78
C PHE A 65 -5.55 -10.44 6.28
N GLU A 66 -6.38 -9.72 5.56
CA GLU A 66 -6.78 -10.04 4.20
C GLU A 66 -6.39 -8.92 3.23
N PHE A 67 -6.05 -9.28 2.00
CA PHE A 67 -5.90 -8.33 0.90
C PHE A 67 -6.85 -8.69 -0.24
N TYR A 68 -7.72 -7.76 -0.61
CA TYR A 68 -8.64 -7.87 -1.73
C TYR A 68 -8.22 -6.93 -2.85
N TRP A 69 -7.92 -7.49 -4.02
CA TRP A 69 -7.55 -6.73 -5.21
C TRP A 69 -8.76 -5.98 -5.78
N SER A 70 -8.72 -4.65 -5.70
CA SER A 70 -9.71 -3.75 -6.31
C SER A 70 -9.05 -2.40 -6.56
N PRO A 71 -8.22 -2.29 -7.61
CA PRO A 71 -7.25 -1.21 -7.74
C PRO A 71 -7.89 0.16 -8.00
N PHE A 72 -9.13 0.18 -8.50
CA PHE A 72 -9.96 1.38 -8.66
C PHE A 72 -11.13 1.43 -7.68
N LEU A 73 -11.26 0.46 -6.76
CA LEU A 73 -12.41 0.18 -5.89
C LEU A 73 -13.71 -0.19 -6.64
N VAL A 74 -14.09 0.60 -7.63
CA VAL A 74 -15.18 0.32 -8.57
C VAL A 74 -14.79 -0.78 -9.55
N GLU A 75 -15.77 -1.35 -10.24
CA GLU A 75 -15.52 -2.34 -11.29
C GLU A 75 -14.68 -1.75 -12.41
N SER A 76 -13.72 -2.55 -12.89
CA SER A 76 -12.80 -2.16 -13.94
C SER A 76 -12.38 -3.34 -14.80
N ASN A 77 -11.88 -3.06 -16.00
CA ASN A 77 -11.23 -4.07 -16.83
C ASN A 77 -9.84 -4.51 -16.29
N SER A 78 -9.43 -4.03 -15.11
CA SER A 78 -8.16 -4.36 -14.45
C SER A 78 -8.34 -5.12 -13.13
N ASP A 79 -9.53 -5.67 -12.87
CA ASP A 79 -9.86 -6.39 -11.63
C ASP A 79 -9.30 -7.83 -11.58
N ASP A 80 -8.83 -8.37 -12.71
CA ASP A 80 -8.11 -9.65 -12.71
C ASP A 80 -6.67 -9.47 -12.20
N SER A 81 -6.44 -9.71 -10.91
CA SER A 81 -5.11 -9.61 -10.28
C SER A 81 -3.96 -10.37 -10.96
N ARG A 82 -4.20 -11.28 -11.92
CA ARG A 82 -3.14 -11.92 -12.72
C ARG A 82 -2.91 -11.23 -14.06
N ASN A 83 -3.98 -10.74 -14.69
CA ASN A 83 -3.94 -10.06 -15.98
C ASN A 83 -4.44 -8.61 -15.87
N HIS A 84 -3.87 -7.86 -14.93
CA HIS A 84 -4.32 -6.52 -14.59
C HIS A 84 -3.45 -5.41 -15.20
N SER A 85 -2.34 -5.75 -15.86
CA SER A 85 -1.39 -4.77 -16.45
C SER A 85 -1.72 -4.52 -17.92
N ILE A 86 -2.77 -3.74 -18.16
CA ILE A 86 -3.27 -3.42 -19.50
C ILE A 86 -3.01 -1.96 -19.88
N ALA A 87 -2.93 -1.68 -21.19
CA ALA A 87 -2.57 -0.36 -21.69
C ALA A 87 -3.69 0.68 -21.51
N GLN A 88 -4.95 0.26 -21.73
CA GLN A 88 -6.13 1.12 -21.58
C GLN A 88 -6.97 0.61 -20.41
N ARG A 89 -6.98 1.38 -19.33
CA ARG A 89 -7.77 1.09 -18.13
C ARG A 89 -9.11 1.78 -18.24
N ILE A 90 -10.18 1.04 -17.97
CA ILE A 90 -11.56 1.52 -18.05
C ILE A 90 -12.25 1.12 -16.76
N ILE A 91 -12.94 2.08 -16.15
CA ILE A 91 -13.71 1.92 -14.92
C ILE A 91 -15.21 2.07 -15.21
N MET A 92 -16.03 1.50 -14.34
CA MET A 92 -17.47 1.74 -14.24
C MET A 92 -17.74 2.48 -12.92
N PRO A 93 -17.71 3.82 -12.88
CA PRO A 93 -17.69 4.60 -11.64
C PRO A 93 -18.89 4.34 -10.71
N GLU A 94 -20.04 4.00 -11.27
CA GLU A 94 -21.28 3.73 -10.53
C GLU A 94 -21.45 2.24 -10.18
N SER A 95 -20.50 1.37 -10.53
CA SER A 95 -20.56 -0.07 -10.26
C SER A 95 -19.54 -0.50 -9.22
N ILE A 96 -20.02 -0.86 -8.01
CA ILE A 96 -19.17 -1.31 -6.90
C ILE A 96 -19.70 -2.55 -6.17
N SER A 97 -20.99 -2.88 -6.35
CA SER A 97 -21.70 -3.88 -5.54
C SER A 97 -21.07 -5.28 -5.60
N LYS A 98 -20.54 -5.68 -6.77
CA LYS A 98 -19.86 -6.97 -6.94
C LYS A 98 -18.63 -7.08 -6.03
N HIS A 99 -17.82 -6.03 -5.97
CA HIS A 99 -16.68 -5.98 -5.05
C HIS A 99 -17.18 -5.89 -3.61
N GLY A 100 -18.10 -4.97 -3.32
CA GLY A 100 -18.66 -4.74 -1.99
C GLY A 100 -19.21 -5.99 -1.32
N ASN A 101 -19.81 -6.93 -2.07
CA ASN A 101 -20.28 -8.21 -1.54
C ASN A 101 -19.19 -9.04 -0.83
N ASN A 102 -17.91 -8.86 -1.19
CA ASN A 102 -16.79 -9.55 -0.55
C ASN A 102 -16.32 -8.85 0.74
N TRP A 103 -16.68 -7.58 0.93
CA TRP A 103 -16.19 -6.73 2.02
C TRP A 103 -17.13 -6.70 3.23
N LYS A 104 -18.43 -6.99 3.02
CA LYS A 104 -19.51 -6.80 4.02
C LYS A 104 -19.27 -7.42 5.40
N SER A 105 -18.53 -8.53 5.45
CA SER A 105 -18.29 -9.28 6.69
C SER A 105 -16.91 -9.01 7.29
N ALA A 106 -16.21 -7.96 6.85
CA ALA A 106 -14.98 -7.50 7.49
C ALA A 106 -15.30 -6.59 8.69
N ASP A 107 -14.57 -6.75 9.78
CA ASP A 107 -14.70 -5.91 10.98
C ASP A 107 -13.91 -4.60 10.85
N PHE A 108 -12.79 -4.66 10.12
CA PHE A 108 -11.97 -3.49 9.79
C PHE A 108 -11.71 -3.48 8.28
N LEU A 109 -11.99 -2.35 7.64
CA LEU A 109 -11.73 -2.12 6.22
C LEU A 109 -10.70 -1.01 6.07
N VAL A 110 -9.64 -1.29 5.32
CA VAL A 110 -8.57 -0.35 4.99
C VAL A 110 -8.56 -0.17 3.47
N PHE A 111 -9.13 0.92 2.99
CA PHE A 111 -9.23 1.20 1.55
C PHE A 111 -8.07 2.05 1.06
N ASN A 112 -7.63 1.81 -0.18
CA ASN A 112 -6.76 2.71 -0.92
C ASN A 112 -7.03 2.61 -2.42
N THR A 113 -6.92 3.74 -3.12
CA THR A 113 -6.79 3.76 -4.58
C THR A 113 -6.10 5.04 -5.00
N TYR A 114 -5.01 4.94 -5.77
CA TYR A 114 -4.35 6.15 -6.27
C TYR A 114 -3.52 5.88 -7.52
N ILE A 115 -2.67 4.86 -7.50
CA ILE A 115 -1.54 4.81 -8.42
C ILE A 115 -1.94 4.60 -9.88
N TRP A 116 -3.12 4.03 -10.12
CA TRP A 116 -3.63 3.79 -11.47
C TRP A 116 -4.52 4.89 -12.02
N TRP A 117 -4.90 5.86 -11.19
CA TRP A 117 -5.49 7.13 -11.64
C TRP A 117 -4.43 8.03 -12.27
N MET A 118 -3.17 7.79 -11.93
CA MET A 118 -2.04 8.52 -12.52
C MET A 118 -1.79 8.01 -13.94
N ASN A 119 -1.78 8.93 -14.91
CA ASN A 119 -1.52 8.64 -16.33
C ASN A 119 -0.07 8.22 -16.63
N SER A 120 0.80 8.11 -15.61
CA SER A 120 2.17 7.62 -15.74
C SER A 120 2.38 6.39 -14.88
N ARG A 121 2.98 5.34 -15.46
CA ARG A 121 3.40 4.11 -14.74
C ARG A 121 4.48 4.36 -13.68
N SER A 122 5.07 5.55 -13.69
CA SER A 122 5.99 6.05 -12.69
C SER A 122 5.36 7.25 -11.98
N ILE A 123 5.43 7.28 -10.65
CA ILE A 123 5.52 8.57 -9.97
C ILE A 123 6.78 9.20 -10.54
N LYS A 124 6.67 10.42 -11.10
CA LYS A 124 7.84 11.13 -11.63
C LYS A 124 8.69 11.59 -10.43
N VAL A 125 9.41 10.66 -9.83
CA VAL A 125 10.51 10.93 -8.90
C VAL A 125 11.67 11.38 -9.78
N LEU A 126 11.56 12.61 -10.30
CA LEU A 126 12.67 13.23 -10.99
C LEU A 126 13.70 13.59 -9.93
N SER A 127 14.92 13.07 -10.07
CA SER A 127 16.06 13.43 -9.19
C SER A 127 16.30 14.95 -9.17
N SER A 128 15.95 15.65 -10.25
CA SER A 128 15.96 17.12 -10.34
C SER A 128 15.05 17.80 -9.32
N ASN A 129 13.96 17.17 -8.89
CA ASN A 129 13.04 17.75 -7.90
C ASN A 129 13.64 17.73 -6.48
N TRP A 130 14.81 17.11 -6.32
CA TRP A 130 15.59 17.03 -5.09
C TRP A 130 16.97 17.69 -5.21
N ASN A 131 17.21 18.49 -6.26
CA ASN A 131 18.52 19.06 -6.61
C ASN A 131 19.63 18.01 -6.88
N ASN A 132 19.28 16.78 -7.27
CA ASN A 132 20.26 15.76 -7.67
C ASN A 132 20.30 15.67 -9.22
N PRO A 133 21.40 16.08 -9.87
CA PRO A 133 21.48 16.14 -11.34
C PRO A 133 21.60 14.77 -12.02
N ASN A 134 21.77 13.68 -11.26
CA ASN A 134 21.91 12.34 -11.82
C ASN A 134 20.52 11.73 -12.06
N GLU A 135 20.16 11.47 -13.31
CA GLU A 135 18.86 10.96 -13.80
C GLU A 135 18.52 9.51 -13.36
N ALA A 136 18.92 9.09 -12.16
CA ALA A 136 18.77 7.72 -11.67
C ALA A 136 17.49 7.49 -10.83
N ALA A 137 16.46 8.32 -11.03
CA ALA A 137 15.19 8.29 -10.29
C ALA A 137 15.42 8.21 -8.75
N CYS A 138 14.89 7.18 -8.08
CA CYS A 138 15.10 6.92 -6.64
C CYS A 138 16.32 6.05 -6.34
N ALA A 139 17.03 5.52 -7.35
CA ALA A 139 17.97 4.43 -7.16
C ALA A 139 19.27 4.79 -6.43
N LEU A 140 19.66 6.05 -6.43
CA LEU A 140 20.85 6.55 -5.74
C LEU A 140 20.53 7.16 -4.37
N GLU A 141 19.25 7.20 -3.99
CA GLU A 141 18.80 7.83 -2.76
C GLU A 141 18.89 6.82 -1.61
N THR A 142 19.70 7.12 -0.59
CA THR A 142 19.94 6.22 0.55
C THR A 142 19.59 6.83 1.90
N THR A 143 19.21 8.11 1.90
CA THR A 143 18.75 8.83 3.09
C THR A 143 17.43 9.52 2.81
N PRO A 144 16.56 9.68 3.82
CA PRO A 144 15.37 10.51 3.67
C PRO A 144 15.79 11.97 3.43
N ILE A 145 14.82 12.77 3.03
CA ILE A 145 14.98 14.22 2.97
C ILE A 145 15.11 14.74 4.40
N SER A 146 16.18 15.49 4.67
CA SER A 146 16.45 16.07 5.99
C SER A 146 15.82 17.45 6.20
N ASN A 147 15.53 18.19 5.13
CA ASN A 147 14.97 19.54 5.22
C ASN A 147 13.44 19.52 5.26
N ALA A 148 12.89 19.59 6.47
CA ALA A 148 11.43 19.63 6.71
C ALA A 148 10.73 20.91 6.20
N SER A 149 11.49 21.96 5.85
CA SER A 149 10.96 23.22 5.31
C SER A 149 10.97 23.26 3.78
N MET A 150 11.44 22.20 3.12
CA MET A 150 11.48 22.12 1.67
C MET A 150 10.07 21.86 1.12
N ALA A 151 9.63 22.67 0.16
CA ALA A 151 8.44 22.37 -0.62
C ALA A 151 8.75 21.16 -1.51
N LEU A 152 8.04 20.05 -1.29
CA LEU A 152 8.26 18.82 -2.05
C LEU A 152 7.27 18.78 -3.23
N GLU A 153 7.79 18.85 -4.46
CA GLU A 153 6.99 18.62 -5.67
C GLU A 153 7.31 17.26 -6.27
N MET A 154 6.64 16.22 -5.78
CA MET A 154 6.91 14.81 -6.14
C MET A 154 6.03 14.21 -7.23
N GLY A 155 5.26 15.06 -7.90
CA GLY A 155 4.27 14.62 -8.87
C GLY A 155 3.03 13.96 -8.25
N THR A 156 2.89 14.03 -6.92
CA THR A 156 1.65 13.63 -6.23
C THR A 156 0.51 14.57 -6.63
N ASP A 157 -0.58 14.03 -7.18
CA ASP A 157 -1.78 14.80 -7.48
C ASP A 157 -2.59 15.03 -6.21
N ARG A 158 -2.26 16.11 -5.50
CA ARG A 158 -2.94 16.52 -4.26
C ARG A 158 -4.44 16.77 -4.46
N ARG A 159 -4.93 16.98 -5.68
CA ARG A 159 -6.37 17.16 -5.94
C ARG A 159 -7.17 15.90 -5.60
N LEU A 160 -6.62 14.71 -5.87
CA LEU A 160 -7.27 13.44 -5.51
C LEU A 160 -7.34 13.24 -4.00
N LEU A 161 -6.32 13.67 -3.26
CA LEU A 161 -6.34 13.66 -1.80
C LEU A 161 -7.41 14.61 -1.24
N GLU A 162 -7.55 15.81 -1.80
CA GLU A 162 -8.59 16.76 -1.38
C GLU A 162 -10.01 16.26 -1.72
N VAL A 163 -10.19 15.58 -2.85
CA VAL A 163 -11.45 14.88 -3.15
C VAL A 163 -11.75 13.79 -2.11
N ALA A 164 -10.76 12.97 -1.76
CA ALA A 164 -10.92 11.93 -0.74
C ALA A 164 -11.29 12.53 0.63
N LYS A 165 -10.60 13.60 1.06
CA LYS A 165 -10.92 14.33 2.30
C LYS A 165 -12.35 14.85 2.30
N LYS A 166 -12.79 15.46 1.20
CA LYS A 166 -14.15 15.97 1.06
C LYS A 166 -15.18 14.85 1.19
N VAL A 167 -15.03 13.77 0.42
CA VAL A 167 -15.96 12.64 0.44
C VAL A 167 -16.01 11.97 1.82
N ILE A 168 -14.86 11.83 2.49
CA ILE A 168 -14.78 11.28 3.85
C ILE A 168 -15.49 12.18 4.86
N ASN A 169 -15.38 13.50 4.71
CA ASN A 169 -16.04 14.44 5.62
C ASN A 169 -17.56 14.53 5.39
N ASP A 170 -18.01 14.25 4.16
CA ASP A 170 -19.41 14.32 3.76
C ASP A 170 -20.17 12.98 3.97
N THR A 171 -19.50 11.90 4.39
CA THR A 171 -20.15 10.60 4.60
C THR A 171 -20.79 10.47 6.00
N GLU A 172 -21.96 9.83 6.06
CA GLU A 172 -22.65 9.53 7.32
C GLU A 172 -21.94 8.47 8.16
N ILE A 173 -21.25 7.53 7.50
CA ILE A 173 -20.49 6.48 8.18
C ILE A 173 -19.13 7.06 8.56
N PRO A 174 -18.72 7.04 9.84
CA PRO A 174 -17.43 7.57 10.24
C PRO A 174 -16.29 6.84 9.52
N VAL A 175 -15.56 7.55 8.67
CA VAL A 175 -14.34 7.07 8.01
C VAL A 175 -13.17 7.91 8.51
N THR A 176 -12.09 7.24 8.91
CA THR A 176 -10.85 7.94 9.29
C THR A 176 -9.86 7.94 8.15
N LEU A 177 -9.39 9.12 7.78
CA LEU A 177 -8.29 9.28 6.85
C LEU A 177 -6.95 9.12 7.60
N ILE A 178 -6.19 8.09 7.25
CA ILE A 178 -4.78 7.97 7.63
C ILE A 178 -3.96 8.71 6.57
N ASP A 179 -3.70 10.00 6.77
CA ASP A 179 -2.91 10.81 5.83
C ASP A 179 -1.42 10.45 5.93
N ILE A 180 -1.01 9.54 5.05
CA ILE A 180 0.36 9.08 4.90
C ILE A 180 1.12 9.81 3.79
N THR A 181 0.50 10.77 3.09
CA THR A 181 1.05 11.29 1.84
C THR A 181 2.31 12.10 2.09
N ALA A 182 2.23 13.14 2.93
CA ALA A 182 3.37 14.02 3.16
C ALA A 182 4.55 13.28 3.80
N LEU A 183 4.32 12.46 4.84
CA LEU A 183 5.38 11.72 5.51
C LEU A 183 6.11 10.75 4.55
N SER A 184 5.39 10.17 3.58
CA SER A 184 5.97 9.21 2.64
C SER A 184 6.80 9.90 1.56
N GLU A 185 6.47 11.14 1.19
CA GLU A 185 7.27 11.92 0.22
C GLU A 185 8.68 12.21 0.74
N TYR A 186 8.89 12.29 2.05
CA TYR A 186 10.24 12.44 2.64
C TYR A 186 11.12 11.19 2.44
N ARG A 187 10.55 10.05 2.04
CA ARG A 187 11.19 8.73 2.08
C ARG A 187 11.67 8.24 0.72
N LYS A 188 12.34 9.14 -0.02
CA LYS A 188 12.99 8.82 -1.32
C LYS A 188 13.95 7.61 -1.27
N ASP A 189 14.45 7.27 -0.09
CA ASP A 189 15.38 6.18 0.20
C ASP A 189 14.74 4.79 0.28
N ALA A 190 13.42 4.69 0.43
CA ALA A 190 12.78 3.46 0.90
C ALA A 190 12.12 2.62 -0.21
N HIS A 191 12.23 3.06 -1.46
CA HIS A 191 11.68 2.33 -2.60
C HIS A 191 12.47 1.07 -2.93
N THR A 192 11.79 0.11 -3.56
CA THR A 192 12.44 -1.13 -4.03
C THR A 192 13.51 -0.89 -5.10
N SER A 193 13.39 0.19 -5.88
CA SER A 193 14.34 0.55 -6.93
C SER A 193 14.58 -0.64 -7.87
N VAL A 194 15.82 -1.02 -8.13
CA VAL A 194 16.20 -2.15 -8.97
C VAL A 194 16.27 -3.48 -8.20
N TYR A 195 15.94 -3.48 -6.91
CA TYR A 195 15.91 -4.67 -6.05
C TYR A 195 14.50 -5.27 -5.98
N THR A 196 13.89 -5.42 -7.16
CA THR A 196 12.50 -5.88 -7.32
C THR A 196 12.39 -6.99 -8.36
N ILE A 197 11.15 -7.46 -8.56
CA ILE A 197 10.79 -8.43 -9.59
C ILE A 197 10.06 -7.75 -10.76
N ARG A 198 10.34 -8.19 -11.98
CA ARG A 198 9.61 -7.79 -13.18
C ARG A 198 9.12 -9.05 -13.90
N GLN A 199 7.82 -9.14 -14.16
CA GLN A 199 7.18 -10.32 -14.76
C GLN A 199 7.52 -11.64 -14.02
N GLY A 200 7.57 -11.57 -12.68
CA GLY A 200 7.82 -12.73 -11.82
C GLY A 200 9.29 -13.16 -11.70
N LYS A 201 10.25 -12.40 -12.24
CA LYS A 201 11.68 -12.70 -12.13
C LYS A 201 12.45 -11.52 -11.54
N LEU A 202 13.50 -11.82 -10.79
CA LEU A 202 14.45 -10.80 -10.33
C LEU A 202 15.15 -10.15 -11.52
N LEU A 203 15.42 -8.84 -11.41
CA LEU A 203 16.20 -8.12 -12.41
C LEU A 203 17.63 -8.66 -12.51
N THR A 204 18.14 -8.78 -13.74
CA THR A 204 19.53 -9.21 -14.01
C THR A 204 20.53 -8.12 -13.64
N PRO A 205 21.84 -8.43 -13.48
CA PRO A 205 22.86 -7.42 -13.24
C PRO A 205 22.85 -6.29 -14.28
N GLU A 206 22.63 -6.61 -15.54
CA GLU A 206 22.57 -5.64 -16.64
C GLU A 206 21.34 -4.73 -16.51
N GLN A 207 20.19 -5.27 -16.11
CA GLN A 207 18.99 -4.48 -15.86
C GLN A 207 19.14 -3.57 -14.64
N LYS A 208 19.80 -4.07 -13.58
CA LYS A 208 20.09 -3.27 -12.38
C LYS A 208 21.07 -2.13 -12.65
N ALA A 209 21.92 -2.27 -13.66
CA ALA A 209 22.85 -1.22 -14.09
C ALA A 209 22.16 -0.06 -14.84
N ASP A 210 20.88 -0.20 -15.22
CA ASP A 210 20.07 0.86 -15.84
C ASP A 210 18.84 1.22 -14.98
N PRO A 211 19.05 1.94 -13.86
CA PRO A 211 17.95 2.34 -12.98
C PRO A 211 16.96 3.31 -13.64
N ALA A 212 17.37 4.09 -14.64
CA ALA A 212 16.47 5.01 -15.33
C ALA A 212 15.31 4.26 -16.02
N THR A 213 15.57 3.06 -16.52
CA THR A 213 14.56 2.20 -17.17
C THR A 213 13.90 1.22 -16.20
N PHE A 214 14.64 0.70 -15.21
CA PHE A 214 14.22 -0.48 -14.43
C PHE A 214 13.92 -0.20 -12.96
N ALA A 215 14.23 0.98 -12.42
CA ALA A 215 13.93 1.26 -11.01
C ALA A 215 12.42 1.38 -10.76
N ASP A 216 11.95 0.65 -9.76
CA ASP A 216 10.61 0.79 -9.21
C ASP A 216 10.63 1.78 -8.04
N CYS A 217 10.22 3.02 -8.34
CA CYS A 217 10.08 4.11 -7.38
C CYS A 217 8.63 4.31 -6.92
N LEU A 218 7.86 3.22 -6.90
CA LEU A 218 6.44 3.19 -6.53
C LEU A 218 6.25 2.27 -5.33
N HIS A 219 6.76 1.04 -5.40
CA HIS A 219 6.70 0.08 -4.31
C HIS A 219 7.84 0.29 -3.31
N TRP A 220 7.61 -0.16 -2.09
CA TRP A 220 8.46 0.05 -0.92
C TRP A 220 9.12 -1.25 -0.47
N CYS A 221 10.37 -1.14 -0.05
CA CYS A 221 11.04 -2.22 0.66
C CYS A 221 10.29 -2.56 1.96
N LEU A 222 10.32 -3.84 2.34
CA LEU A 222 9.87 -4.33 3.64
C LEU A 222 11.06 -5.03 4.35
N PRO A 223 11.38 -4.69 5.62
CA PRO A 223 10.77 -3.65 6.44
C PRO A 223 11.03 -2.23 5.87
N GLY A 224 10.13 -1.29 6.15
CA GLY A 224 10.21 0.05 5.56
C GLY A 224 9.01 0.95 5.85
N VAL A 225 8.74 1.87 4.92
CA VAL A 225 7.69 2.90 5.05
C VAL A 225 6.29 2.34 5.35
N PRO A 226 5.85 1.21 4.73
CA PRO A 226 4.55 0.64 5.05
C PRO A 226 4.41 0.15 6.50
N ASP A 227 5.52 -0.13 7.20
CA ASP A 227 5.48 -0.45 8.64
C ASP A 227 4.98 0.77 9.42
N THR A 228 5.47 1.98 9.12
CA THR A 228 5.00 3.23 9.72
C THR A 228 3.51 3.48 9.44
N TRP A 229 3.02 3.15 8.24
CA TRP A 229 1.59 3.25 7.92
C TRP A 229 0.76 2.32 8.81
N ASN A 230 1.28 1.11 9.05
CA ASN A 230 0.66 0.14 9.94
C ASN A 230 0.77 0.52 11.42
N GLU A 231 1.78 1.27 11.84
CA GLU A 231 1.83 1.88 13.18
C GLU A 231 0.71 2.91 13.39
N LEU A 232 0.42 3.73 12.38
CA LEU A 232 -0.70 4.69 12.41
C LEU A 232 -2.06 3.97 12.44
N LEU A 233 -2.22 2.94 11.62
CA LEU A 233 -3.42 2.09 11.63
C LEU A 233 -3.59 1.39 12.98
N TYR A 234 -2.51 0.83 13.54
CA TYR A 234 -2.49 0.23 14.86
C TYR A 234 -2.94 1.22 15.93
N ALA A 235 -2.36 2.42 15.94
CA ALA A 235 -2.71 3.48 16.89
C ALA A 235 -4.22 3.82 16.84
N HIS A 236 -4.77 3.91 15.63
CA HIS A 236 -6.19 4.15 15.42
C HIS A 236 -7.09 3.00 15.93
N ILE A 237 -6.72 1.76 15.62
CA ILE A 237 -7.48 0.56 16.02
C ILE A 237 -7.52 0.43 17.55
N ILE A 238 -6.41 0.71 18.24
CA ILE A 238 -6.36 0.59 19.70
C ILE A 238 -6.96 1.79 20.43
N SER A 239 -7.02 2.97 19.81
CA SER A 239 -7.54 4.19 20.45
C SER A 239 -9.06 4.30 20.42
N ASN A 240 -9.72 3.76 19.39
CA ASN A 240 -11.18 3.89 19.19
C ASN A 240 -11.94 2.68 19.76
N SER A 241 -11.64 2.41 21.02
CA SER A 241 -12.01 1.19 21.76
C SER A 241 -12.86 1.48 22.97
#